data_AF-A0AAQ4DUG5-F1
#
_entry.id   AF-A0AAQ4DUG5-F1
#
_cell.length_a   1.000
_cell.length_b   1.000
_cell.length_c   1.000
_cell.angle_alpha   90.00
_cell.angle_beta   90.00
_cell.angle_gamma   90.00
#
_symmetry.space_group_name_H-M   'P 1'
#
loop_
_entity.id
_entity.type
_entity.pdbx_description
1 polymer ?
#
loop_
_entity_poly.entity_id
_entity_poly.type
_entity_poly.pdbx_seq_one_letter_code
_entity_poly.pdbx_strand_id
1 'polypeptide(L)' 'MIHPRYPYLGCSPDGLLVCDCHPPALLEVKCLYSLRHVHPDELIKEGQCKADFCLDSAGVLKAAHKYYYQVQAQLHLNL' A
#
# COMPACT_ATOMS: atom_id res chain seq x y z
N MET A 1 4.99 -1.97 -14.67
CA MET A 1 6.44 -2.17 -14.89
C MET A 1 6.78 -3.66 -14.79
N ILE A 2 7.70 -4.17 -15.62
CA ILE A 2 8.19 -5.56 -15.60
C ILE A 2 9.71 -5.51 -15.39
N HIS A 3 10.26 -6.35 -14.51
CA HIS A 3 11.69 -6.38 -14.25
C HIS A 3 12.46 -6.94 -15.46
N PRO A 4 13.47 -6.22 -16.01
CA PRO A 4 14.13 -6.62 -17.25
C PRO A 4 14.89 -7.94 -17.16
N ARG A 5 15.46 -8.25 -15.98
CA ARG A 5 16.18 -9.52 -15.71
C ARG A 5 15.29 -10.66 -15.22
N TYR A 6 14.11 -10.33 -14.68
CA TYR A 6 13.20 -11.28 -14.03
C TYR A 6 11.79 -11.03 -14.54
N PRO A 7 11.50 -11.34 -15.82
CA PRO A 7 10.27 -10.89 -16.50
C PRO A 7 8.97 -11.45 -15.91
N TYR A 8 9.07 -12.45 -15.03
CA TYR A 8 7.96 -12.96 -14.22
C TYR A 8 7.63 -12.07 -13.01
N LEU A 9 8.45 -11.04 -12.73
CA LEU A 9 8.19 -10.02 -11.73
C LEU A 9 7.70 -8.75 -12.41
N GLY A 10 6.51 -8.31 -12.03
CA GLY A 10 5.94 -7.05 -12.48
C GLY A 10 4.98 -6.48 -11.45
N CYS A 11 4.72 -5.19 -11.58
CA CYS A 11 3.76 -4.49 -10.73
C CYS A 11 3.11 -3.32 -11.46
N SER A 12 2.01 -2.84 -10.89
CA SER A 12 1.32 -1.62 -11.31
C SER A 12 0.95 -0.86 -10.04
N PRO A 13 1.79 0.07 -9.56
CA PRO A 13 1.37 0.97 -8.48
C PRO A 13 0.23 1.87 -8.97
N ASP A 14 -0.62 2.33 -8.06
CA ASP A 14 -1.71 3.25 -8.39
C ASP A 14 -1.20 4.63 -8.80
N GLY A 15 -0.03 5.05 -8.29
CA GLY A 15 0.62 6.28 -8.71
C GLY A 15 2.12 6.35 -8.38
N LEU A 16 2.81 7.21 -9.11
CA LEU A 16 4.19 7.63 -8.84
C LEU A 16 4.20 9.15 -8.66
N LEU A 17 4.72 9.60 -7.53
CA LEU A 17 4.87 11.00 -7.19
C LEU A 17 6.32 11.40 -7.49
N VAL A 18 6.50 12.27 -8.48
CA VAL A 18 7.81 12.77 -8.92
C VAL A 18 7.76 14.29 -8.92
N CYS A 19 8.74 14.92 -8.28
CA CYS A 19 8.91 16.36 -8.30
C CYS A 19 10.41 16.69 -8.22
N ASP A 20 10.77 17.90 -8.61
CA ASP A 20 12.19 18.31 -8.67
C ASP A 20 12.81 18.55 -7.28
N CYS A 21 11.99 18.63 -6.22
CA CYS A 21 12.42 18.97 -4.87
C CYS A 21 12.43 17.81 -3.87
N HIS A 22 11.91 16.63 -4.22
CA HIS A 22 11.87 15.46 -3.33
C HIS A 22 12.23 14.16 -4.07
N PRO A 23 12.75 13.15 -3.35
CA PRO A 23 12.87 11.81 -3.90
C PRO A 23 11.51 11.29 -4.41
N PRO A 24 11.50 10.49 -5.49
CA PRO A 24 10.27 9.87 -5.96
C PRO A 24 9.60 9.04 -4.87
N ALA A 25 8.27 9.08 -4.83
CA ALA A 25 7.47 8.29 -3.91
C ALA A 25 6.41 7.49 -4.65
N LEU A 26 5.93 6.41 -4.03
CA LEU A 26 4.92 5.53 -4.60
C LEU A 26 3.60 5.70 -3.87
N LEU A 27 2.50 5.71 -4.61
CA LEU A 27 1.14 5.73 -4.09
C LEU A 27 0.45 4.40 -4.38
N GLU A 28 -0.14 3.81 -3.34
CA GLU A 28 -1.01 2.64 -3.41
C GLU A 28 -2.24 2.90 -2.54
N VAL A 29 -3.43 2.85 -3.13
CA VAL A 29 -4.71 3.14 -2.50
C VAL A 29 -5.52 1.86 -2.34
N LYS A 30 -5.88 1.52 -1.10
CA LYS A 30 -6.70 0.33 -0.80
C LYS A 30 -8.08 0.71 -0.32
N CYS A 31 -9.09 0.35 -1.10
CA CYS A 31 -10.50 0.47 -0.73
C CYS A 31 -10.99 -0.83 -0.07
N LEU A 32 -10.87 -0.94 1.25
CA LEU A 32 -11.24 -2.16 1.99
C LEU A 32 -12.75 -2.42 1.93
N TYR A 33 -13.19 -3.44 1.17
CA TYR A 33 -14.61 -3.72 0.95
C TYR A 33 -15.39 -4.06 2.24
N SER A 34 -14.73 -4.66 3.24
CA SER A 34 -15.30 -4.96 4.55
C SER A 34 -15.59 -3.72 5.39
N LEU A 35 -15.05 -2.56 5.01
CA LEU A 35 -15.20 -1.25 5.66
C LEU A 35 -15.82 -0.21 4.72
N ARG A 36 -16.44 -0.61 3.60
CA ARG A 36 -16.96 0.28 2.54
C ARG A 36 -18.00 1.33 2.98
N HIS A 37 -18.61 1.15 4.16
CA HIS A 37 -19.60 2.07 4.73
C HIS A 37 -19.06 2.85 5.93
N VAL A 38 -17.79 2.65 6.28
CA VAL A 38 -17.13 3.34 7.38
C VAL A 38 -16.58 4.66 6.85
N HIS A 39 -16.78 5.75 7.60
CA HIS A 39 -16.19 7.03 7.27
C HIS A 39 -14.65 6.95 7.39
N PRO A 40 -13.85 7.58 6.51
CA PRO A 40 -12.38 7.49 6.57
C PRO A 40 -11.79 7.83 7.95
N ASP A 41 -12.36 8.81 8.65
CA ASP A 41 -11.92 9.21 10.00
C ASP A 41 -12.13 8.13 11.07
N GLU A 42 -13.06 7.18 10.84
CA GLU A 42 -13.37 6.08 11.76
C GLU A 42 -12.67 4.76 11.36
N LEU A 43 -11.98 4.75 10.22
CA LEU A 43 -11.44 3.53 9.60
C LEU A 43 -10.48 2.77 10.54
N ILE A 44 -9.60 3.47 11.25
CA ILE A 44 -8.66 2.84 12.19
C ILE A 44 -9.44 2.15 13.30
N LYS A 45 -10.38 2.86 13.94
CA LYS A 45 -11.16 2.37 15.07
C LYS A 45 -11.98 1.14 14.69
N GLU A 46 -12.77 1.22 13.62
CA GLU A 46 -13.63 0.11 13.17
C GLU A 46 -12.82 -1.04 12.57
N GLY A 47 -11.68 -0.73 11.96
CA GLY A 47 -10.76 -1.69 11.36
C GLY A 47 -10.08 -2.60 12.38
N GLN A 48 -9.69 -2.10 13.56
CA GLN A 48 -8.98 -2.91 14.56
C GLN A 48 -9.73 -4.17 15.00
N CYS A 49 -11.07 -4.18 14.89
CA CYS A 49 -11.90 -5.35 15.20
C CYS A 49 -11.87 -6.43 14.09
N LYS A 50 -11.23 -6.17 12.94
CA LYS A 50 -11.13 -7.11 11.81
C LYS A 50 -9.77 -7.83 11.84
N ALA A 51 -9.81 -9.15 11.74
CA ALA A 51 -8.59 -9.98 11.79
C ALA A 51 -7.56 -9.64 10.69
N ASP A 52 -8.00 -9.26 9.49
CA ASP A 52 -7.15 -8.94 8.32
C ASP A 52 -6.98 -7.42 8.11
N PHE A 53 -7.10 -6.61 9.17
CA PHE A 53 -6.92 -5.16 9.05
C PHE A 53 -5.45 -4.76 8.92
N CYS A 54 -5.15 -3.98 7.88
CA CYS A 54 -3.79 -3.71 7.45
C CYS A 54 -3.04 -2.65 8.27
N LEU A 55 -3.74 -1.74 8.95
CA LEU A 55 -3.12 -0.63 9.70
C LEU A 55 -3.07 -0.90 11.20
N ASP A 56 -2.04 -0.41 11.87
CA ASP A 56 -1.97 -0.36 13.33
C ASP A 56 -2.78 0.81 13.92
N SER A 57 -2.71 0.99 15.24
CA SER A 57 -3.44 2.07 15.93
C SER A 57 -2.94 3.48 15.59
N ALA A 58 -1.74 3.62 15.04
CA ALA A 58 -1.18 4.88 14.56
C ALA A 58 -1.49 5.13 13.07
N GLY A 59 -2.22 4.23 12.41
CA GLY A 59 -2.52 4.32 10.98
C GLY A 59 -1.34 3.89 10.09
N VAL A 60 -0.33 3.21 10.63
CA VAL A 60 0.83 2.72 9.88
C VAL A 60 0.56 1.31 9.37
N LEU A 61 0.98 1.03 8.14
CA LEU A 61 0.86 -0.30 7.54
C LEU A 61 1.69 -1.33 8.31
N LYS A 62 1.04 -2.38 8.80
CA LYS A 62 1.69 -3.47 9.53
C LYS A 62 2.69 -4.20 8.63
N ALA A 63 3.95 -4.32 9.06
CA ALA A 63 5.00 -5.01 8.32
C ALA A 63 4.69 -6.49 8.02
N ALA A 64 3.92 -7.14 8.90
CA ALA A 64 3.49 -8.53 8.73
C ALA A 64 2.32 -8.71 7.73
N HIS A 65 1.67 -7.62 7.30
CA HIS A 65 0.49 -7.70 6.44
C HIS A 65 0.88 -7.87 4.96
N LYS A 66 0.10 -8.62 4.18
CA LYS A 66 0.37 -8.89 2.75
C LYS A 66 0.60 -7.65 1.89
N TYR A 67 -0.11 -6.54 2.18
CA TYR A 67 0.07 -5.28 1.45
C TYR A 67 1.43 -4.63 1.70
N TYR A 68 2.08 -4.89 2.84
CA TYR A 68 3.44 -4.40 3.08
C TYR A 68 4.41 -5.01 2.07
N TYR A 69 4.37 -6.34 1.90
CA TYR A 69 5.18 -7.04 0.90
C TYR A 69 4.85 -6.60 -0.53
N GLN A 70 3.57 -6.30 -0.83
CA GLN A 70 3.18 -5.73 -2.12
C GLN A 70 3.91 -4.40 -2.38
N VAL A 71 3.88 -3.48 -1.42
CA VAL A 71 4.56 -2.17 -1.54
C VAL A 71 6.06 -2.33 -1.64
N GLN A 72 6.68 -3.23 -0.86
CA GLN A 72 8.12 -3.51 -0.98
C GLN A 72 8.51 -4.01 -2.38
N ALA A 73 7.71 -4.89 -2.97
CA ALA A 73 7.93 -5.35 -4.35
C ALA A 73 7.77 -4.21 -5.36
N GLN A 74 6.75 -3.36 -5.19
CA GLN A 74 6.55 -2.20 -6.06
C GLN A 74 7.71 -1.19 -5.96
N LEU A 75 8.21 -0.92 -4.75
CA LEU A 75 9.38 -0.07 -4.54
C LEU A 75 10.61 -0.63 -5.25
N HIS A 76 10.94 -1.91 -5.03
CA HIS A 76 12.08 -2.58 -5.67
C HIS A 76 12.01 -2.57 -7.21
N LEU A 77 10.81 -2.58 -7.77
CA LEU A 77 10.62 -2.59 -9.21
C LEU A 77 10.70 -1.18 -9.81
N ASN A 78 10.22 -0.13 -9.14
CA ASN A 78 10.05 1.21 -9.73
C ASN A 78 11.08 2.27 -9.27
N LEU A 79 11.80 2.03 -8.17
CA LEU A 79 12.78 2.95 -7.59
C LEU A 79 14.15 2.29 -7.46
#